data_AF-A0A537H253-F1
#
_entry.id   AF-A0A537H253-F1
#
_cell.length_a   1.000
_cell.length_b   1.000
_cell.length_c   1.000
_cell.angle_alpha   90.00
_cell.angle_beta   90.00
_cell.angle_gamma   90.00
#
_symmetry.space_group_name_H-M   'P 1'
#
loop_
_entity.id
_entity.type
_entity.pdbx_description
1 polymer ?
#
loop_
_entity_poly.entity_id
_entity_poly.type
_entity_poly.pdbx_seq_one_letter_code
_entity_poly.pdbx_strand_id
1 'polypeptide(L)'
;YASGYSRRGSGKNNNAGVLIIIAVVAYLVYILTTLLALRLTRLRESYADAYSAFLTQRPRELESALTKIAYGLSIAPGEPHGARAFFIEDPAQAKQDVARIIDQKSKYDLDHDGVLSERELELAMETDAKSNWRKAAELFMTHPPTYKRILMLREIEQDMNTGNFQQSNIYKHV
;
A
#
# COMPACT_ATOMS: atom_id res chain seq x y z
N TYR A 1 -55.04 20.99 19.86
CA TYR A 1 -54.99 19.61 20.37
C TYR A 1 -53.98 18.82 19.54
N ALA A 2 -52.76 18.64 20.03
CA ALA A 2 -51.79 17.71 19.45
C ALA A 2 -51.11 16.99 20.62
N SER A 3 -51.34 15.68 20.65
CA SER A 3 -51.08 14.77 21.76
C SER A 3 -49.60 14.61 22.05
N GLY A 4 -49.28 14.55 23.33
CA GLY A 4 -47.94 14.42 23.85
C GLY A 4 -47.23 13.14 23.40
N TYR A 5 -45.96 13.33 23.01
CA TYR A 5 -44.97 12.27 23.02
C TYR A 5 -44.78 11.81 24.47
N SER A 6 -45.46 10.72 24.80
CA SER A 6 -45.27 10.00 26.04
C SER A 6 -43.88 9.38 26.05
N ARG A 7 -42.95 10.07 26.73
CA ARG A 7 -41.71 9.46 27.25
C ARG A 7 -42.08 8.35 28.23
N ARG A 8 -42.26 7.14 27.70
CA ARG A 8 -42.24 5.87 28.44
C ARG A 8 -40.77 5.47 28.48
N GLY A 9 -40.09 5.30 29.59
CA GLY A 9 -40.52 4.89 30.92
C GLY A 9 -39.25 4.33 31.55
N SER A 10 -38.80 5.00 32.60
CA SER A 10 -37.79 4.56 33.55
C SER A 10 -38.00 3.10 33.94
N GLY A 11 -36.96 2.25 33.83
CA GLY A 11 -37.00 0.87 34.31
C GLY A 11 -36.11 -0.15 33.60
N LYS A 12 -34.84 0.17 33.26
CA LYS A 12 -34.01 -0.76 32.47
C LYS A 12 -32.49 -0.63 32.65
N ASN A 13 -32.00 -0.54 33.88
CA ASN A 13 -30.55 -0.49 34.12
C ASN A 13 -29.83 -1.81 33.75
N ASN A 14 -30.52 -2.95 33.86
CA ASN A 14 -29.88 -4.26 33.61
C ASN A 14 -29.75 -4.57 32.11
N ASN A 15 -30.78 -4.26 31.30
CA ASN A 15 -30.73 -4.58 29.87
C ASN A 15 -29.93 -3.54 29.08
N ALA A 16 -29.83 -2.29 29.56
CA ALA A 16 -28.95 -1.30 28.94
C ALA A 16 -27.46 -1.73 29.05
N GLY A 17 -27.06 -2.24 30.21
CA GLY A 17 -25.71 -2.80 30.41
C GLY A 17 -25.42 -4.00 29.51
N VAL A 18 -26.37 -4.93 29.38
CA VAL A 18 -26.24 -6.09 28.48
C VAL A 18 -26.12 -5.67 27.00
N LEU A 19 -26.90 -4.68 26.56
CA LEU A 19 -26.81 -4.16 25.19
C LEU A 19 -25.45 -3.50 24.91
N ILE A 20 -24.89 -2.77 25.88
CA ILE A 20 -23.54 -2.18 25.76
C ILE A 20 -22.48 -3.28 25.63
N ILE A 21 -22.56 -4.35 26.43
CA ILE A 21 -21.62 -5.47 26.34
C ILE A 21 -21.70 -6.14 24.97
N ILE A 22 -22.92 -6.42 24.48
CA ILE A 22 -23.12 -7.00 23.14
C ILE A 22 -22.54 -6.08 22.06
N ALA A 23 -22.75 -4.77 22.15
CA ALA A 23 -22.21 -3.81 21.19
C ALA A 23 -20.67 -3.80 21.19
N VAL A 24 -20.04 -3.83 22.37
CA VAL A 24 -18.57 -3.90 22.50
C VAL A 24 -18.03 -5.20 21.91
N VAL A 25 -18.65 -6.34 22.23
CA VAL A 25 -18.23 -7.64 21.68
C VAL A 25 -18.38 -7.67 20.15
N ALA A 26 -19.52 -7.21 19.62
CA ALA A 26 -19.74 -7.14 18.18
C ALA A 26 -18.71 -6.22 17.49
N TYR A 27 -18.37 -5.09 18.11
CA TYR A 27 -17.35 -4.18 17.60
C TYR A 27 -15.94 -4.80 17.60
N LEU A 28 -15.58 -5.55 18.64
CA LEU A 28 -14.31 -6.28 18.68
C LEU A 28 -14.23 -7.35 17.59
N VAL A 29 -15.30 -8.11 17.37
CA VAL A 29 -15.39 -9.09 16.28
C VAL A 29 -15.26 -8.39 14.91
N TYR A 30 -15.91 -7.24 14.73
CA TYR A 30 -15.78 -6.42 13.51
C TYR A 30 -14.33 -5.99 13.27
N ILE A 31 -13.63 -5.48 14.28
CA ILE A 31 -12.21 -5.11 14.14
C ILE A 31 -11.36 -6.33 13.77
N LEU A 32 -11.53 -7.46 14.47
CA LEU A 32 -10.74 -8.66 14.22
C LEU A 32 -10.95 -9.22 12.80
N THR A 33 -12.20 -9.30 12.35
CA THR A 33 -12.54 -9.76 11.00
C THR A 33 -12.00 -8.80 9.94
N THR A 34 -12.06 -7.49 10.18
CA THR A 34 -11.48 -6.47 9.28
C THR A 34 -9.97 -6.63 9.18
N LEU A 35 -9.26 -6.77 10.30
CA LEU A 35 -7.80 -6.96 10.31
C LEU A 35 -7.39 -8.27 9.60
N LEU A 36 -8.17 -9.34 9.78
CA LEU A 36 -7.93 -10.60 9.07
C LEU A 36 -8.13 -10.43 7.55
N ALA A 37 -9.22 -9.78 7.13
CA ALA A 37 -9.48 -9.51 5.71
C ALA A 37 -8.35 -8.69 5.08
N LEU A 38 -7.88 -7.64 5.76
CA LEU A 38 -6.74 -6.85 5.32
C LEU A 38 -5.45 -7.68 5.24
N ARG A 39 -5.19 -8.56 6.22
CA ARG A 39 -4.02 -9.45 6.19
C ARG A 39 -4.06 -10.41 5.00
N LEU A 40 -5.22 -10.97 4.68
CA LEU A 40 -5.40 -11.85 3.52
C LEU A 40 -5.15 -11.11 2.19
N THR A 41 -5.66 -9.88 2.06
CA THR A 41 -5.39 -9.04 0.88
C THR A 41 -3.90 -8.78 0.71
N ARG A 42 -3.19 -8.43 1.79
CA ARG A 42 -1.74 -8.21 1.75
C ARG A 42 -0.96 -9.46 1.38
N LEU A 43 -1.35 -10.62 1.90
CA LEU A 43 -0.75 -11.90 1.51
C LEU A 43 -0.94 -12.12 0.00
N ARG A 44 -2.18 -12.01 -0.50
CA ARG A 44 -2.48 -12.20 -1.93
C ARG A 44 -1.61 -11.32 -2.82
N GLU A 45 -1.36 -10.07 -2.42
CA GLU A 45 -0.48 -9.15 -3.15
C GLU A 45 0.95 -9.69 -3.24
N SER A 46 1.54 -10.10 -2.11
CA SER A 46 2.90 -10.68 -2.09
C SER A 46 2.99 -11.96 -2.92
N TYR A 47 1.98 -12.83 -2.86
CA TYR A 47 1.93 -14.02 -3.73
C TYR A 47 1.85 -13.65 -5.22
N ALA A 48 1.11 -12.61 -5.58
CA ALA A 48 1.00 -12.12 -6.95
C ALA A 48 2.32 -11.52 -7.45
N ASP A 49 3.04 -10.77 -6.61
CA ASP A 49 4.36 -10.22 -6.93
C ASP A 49 5.39 -11.34 -7.18
N ALA A 50 5.45 -12.34 -6.28
CA ALA A 50 6.33 -13.50 -6.44
C ALA A 50 6.03 -14.27 -7.73
N TYR A 51 4.75 -14.54 -7.99
CA TYR A 51 4.32 -15.27 -9.16
C TYR A 51 4.61 -14.50 -10.46
N SER A 52 4.40 -13.18 -10.46
CA SER A 52 4.69 -12.32 -11.61
C SER A 52 6.19 -12.28 -11.90
N ALA A 53 7.04 -12.19 -10.87
CA ALA A 53 8.49 -12.28 -11.01
C ALA A 53 8.95 -13.62 -11.58
N PHE A 54 8.36 -14.72 -11.10
CA PHE A 54 8.62 -16.06 -11.65
C PHE A 54 8.17 -16.19 -13.10
N LEU A 55 6.98 -15.71 -13.46
CA LEU A 55 6.47 -15.85 -14.82
C LEU A 55 7.28 -15.03 -15.83
N THR A 56 7.63 -13.80 -15.49
CA THR A 56 8.39 -12.91 -16.40
C THR A 56 9.88 -13.23 -16.43
N GLN A 57 10.40 -13.92 -15.42
CA GLN A 57 11.84 -14.14 -15.20
C GLN A 57 12.62 -12.81 -15.14
N ARG A 58 11.96 -11.71 -14.79
CA ARG A 58 12.53 -10.35 -14.75
C ARG A 58 12.13 -9.61 -13.45
N PRO A 59 12.54 -10.11 -12.27
CA PRO A 59 12.24 -9.44 -10.99
C PRO A 59 12.77 -8.00 -10.93
N ARG A 60 13.93 -7.73 -11.53
CA ARG A 60 14.56 -6.40 -11.55
C ARG A 60 13.73 -5.34 -12.27
N GLU A 61 13.04 -5.72 -13.35
CA GLU A 61 12.17 -4.79 -14.08
C GLU A 61 10.93 -4.44 -13.25
N LEU A 62 10.37 -5.43 -12.54
CA LEU A 62 9.25 -5.22 -11.62
C LEU A 62 9.64 -4.34 -10.44
N GLU A 63 10.83 -4.56 -9.86
CA GLU A 63 11.38 -3.74 -8.79
C GLU A 63 11.55 -2.29 -9.26
N SER A 64 12.19 -2.08 -10.42
CA SER A 64 12.39 -0.74 -10.98
C SER A 64 11.06 -0.02 -11.26
N ALA A 65 10.08 -0.72 -11.83
CA ALA A 65 8.76 -0.17 -12.08
C ALA A 65 8.05 0.23 -10.77
N LEU A 66 8.08 -0.65 -9.77
CA LEU A 66 7.48 -0.38 -8.46
C LEU A 66 8.15 0.80 -7.75
N THR A 67 9.47 0.89 -7.81
CA THR A 67 10.24 2.02 -7.26
C THR A 67 9.84 3.34 -7.93
N LYS A 68 9.71 3.36 -9.26
CA LYS A 68 9.29 4.56 -9.99
C LYS A 68 7.90 5.04 -9.59
N ILE A 69 6.97 4.10 -9.36
CA ILE A 69 5.60 4.40 -8.95
C ILE A 69 5.56 4.84 -7.48
N ALA A 70 6.29 4.16 -6.59
CA ALA A 70 6.25 4.41 -5.16
C ALA A 70 6.96 5.70 -4.74
N TYR A 71 8.07 6.04 -5.40
CA TYR A 71 8.93 7.18 -5.04
C TYR A 71 8.90 8.31 -6.08
N GLY A 72 8.02 8.26 -7.08
CA GLY A 72 7.68 9.41 -7.91
C GLY A 72 8.69 9.75 -9.02
N LEU A 73 9.41 8.76 -9.55
CA LEU A 73 10.44 8.96 -10.59
C LEU A 73 9.89 8.84 -12.02
N SER A 74 8.57 8.83 -12.19
CA SER A 74 7.93 8.54 -13.48
C SER A 74 7.71 9.78 -14.36
N ILE A 75 8.48 10.86 -14.18
CA ILE A 75 8.32 12.05 -15.03
C ILE A 75 9.03 11.82 -16.36
N ALA A 76 8.27 11.45 -17.38
CA ALA A 76 8.71 11.62 -18.76
C ALA A 76 8.68 13.13 -19.09
N PRO A 77 9.76 13.73 -19.60
CA PRO A 77 9.83 15.18 -19.85
C PRO A 77 9.01 15.67 -21.07
N GLY A 78 8.11 14.85 -21.62
CA GLY A 78 7.34 15.19 -22.83
C GLY A 78 5.84 14.97 -22.65
N GLU A 79 5.03 15.79 -23.32
CA GLU A 79 3.57 15.62 -23.35
C GLU A 79 3.17 14.39 -24.21
N PRO A 80 2.51 13.36 -23.64
CA PRO A 80 1.94 12.30 -24.44
C PRO A 80 0.61 12.79 -25.02
N HIS A 81 0.64 13.41 -26.21
CA HIS A 81 -0.55 13.93 -26.89
C HIS A 81 -1.66 12.87 -27.08
N GLY A 82 -1.30 11.59 -27.21
CA GLY A 82 -2.25 10.48 -27.32
C GLY A 82 -2.94 10.06 -26.00
N ALA A 83 -2.29 10.24 -24.84
CA ALA A 83 -2.86 9.81 -23.56
C ALA A 83 -4.03 10.70 -23.12
N ARG A 84 -4.02 11.98 -23.50
CA ARG A 84 -5.14 12.93 -23.33
C ARG A 84 -6.39 12.46 -24.08
N ALA A 85 -6.24 11.86 -25.26
CA ALA A 85 -7.37 11.37 -26.06
C ALA A 85 -8.08 10.16 -25.41
N PHE A 86 -7.36 9.40 -24.59
CA PHE A 86 -7.90 8.27 -23.83
C PHE A 86 -8.45 8.66 -22.45
N PHE A 87 -8.45 9.95 -22.08
CA PHE A 87 -8.85 10.43 -20.75
C PHE A 87 -8.15 9.66 -19.60
N ILE A 88 -6.91 9.24 -19.82
CA ILE A 88 -6.11 8.51 -18.79
C ILE A 88 -5.82 9.43 -17.60
N GLU A 89 -5.73 10.75 -17.84
CA GLU A 89 -5.64 11.79 -16.81
C GLU A 89 -6.76 12.81 -16.97
N ASP A 90 -7.25 13.33 -15.84
CA ASP A 90 -8.15 14.48 -15.81
C ASP A 90 -7.37 15.77 -16.08
N PRO A 91 -7.60 16.47 -17.22
CA PRO A 91 -6.88 17.69 -17.55
C PRO A 91 -7.10 18.81 -16.53
N ALA A 92 -8.19 18.77 -15.74
CA ALA A 92 -8.44 19.73 -14.68
C ALA A 92 -7.48 19.56 -13.48
N GLN A 93 -7.09 18.32 -13.18
CA GLN A 93 -6.22 17.98 -12.04
C GLN A 93 -4.75 17.80 -12.42
N ALA A 94 -4.45 17.62 -13.71
CA ALA A 94 -3.11 17.37 -14.23
C ALA A 94 -2.02 18.32 -13.67
N LYS A 95 -2.31 19.62 -13.53
CA LYS A 95 -1.34 20.57 -12.95
C LYS A 95 -0.99 20.26 -11.50
N GLN A 96 -1.97 19.84 -10.70
CA GLN A 96 -1.78 19.50 -9.29
C GLN A 96 -1.05 18.17 -9.15
N ASP A 97 -1.38 17.19 -10.00
CA ASP A 97 -0.68 15.90 -10.01
C ASP A 97 0.78 16.05 -10.42
N VAL A 98 1.08 16.82 -11.46
CA VAL A 98 2.47 17.12 -11.85
C VAL A 98 3.22 17.82 -10.72
N ALA A 99 2.60 18.82 -10.06
CA ALA A 99 3.22 19.49 -8.92
C ALA A 99 3.51 18.52 -7.76
N ARG A 100 2.59 17.61 -7.47
CA ARG A 100 2.75 16.57 -6.43
C ARG A 100 3.88 15.60 -6.77
N ILE A 101 4.01 15.18 -8.03
CA ILE A 101 5.08 14.28 -8.45
C ILE A 101 6.44 14.99 -8.38
N ILE A 102 6.52 16.26 -8.76
CA ILE A 102 7.75 17.06 -8.66
C ILE A 102 8.17 17.23 -7.18
N ASP A 103 7.23 17.51 -6.29
CA ASP A 103 7.48 17.62 -4.85
C ASP A 103 7.91 16.27 -4.23
N GLN A 104 7.28 15.17 -4.62
CA GLN A 104 7.70 13.84 -4.20
C GLN A 104 9.09 13.48 -4.74
N LYS A 105 9.38 13.84 -6.00
CA LYS A 105 10.68 13.62 -6.62
C LYS A 105 11.78 14.34 -5.85
N SER A 106 11.65 15.65 -5.62
CA SER A 106 12.67 16.45 -4.89
C SER A 106 12.91 15.97 -3.46
N LYS A 107 11.95 15.26 -2.86
CA LYS A 107 12.10 14.67 -1.53
C LYS A 107 13.05 13.46 -1.51
N TYR A 108 13.05 12.65 -2.58
CA TYR A 108 13.80 11.38 -2.63
C TYR A 108 15.02 11.44 -3.55
N ASP A 109 15.01 12.31 -4.56
CA ASP A 109 16.13 12.65 -5.46
C ASP A 109 16.98 13.74 -4.78
N LEU A 110 18.04 13.33 -4.07
CA LEU A 110 18.84 14.23 -3.24
C LEU A 110 19.80 15.06 -4.09
N ASP A 111 20.32 14.49 -5.17
CA ASP A 111 21.26 15.16 -6.09
C ASP A 111 20.58 15.85 -7.29
N HIS A 112 19.27 15.66 -7.45
CA HIS A 112 18.42 16.28 -8.47
C HIS A 112 18.79 15.89 -9.90
N ASP A 113 19.44 14.74 -10.09
CA ASP A 113 19.84 14.26 -11.41
C ASP A 113 18.67 13.61 -12.18
N GLY A 114 17.55 13.36 -11.49
CA GLY A 114 16.34 12.77 -12.04
C GLY A 114 16.28 11.25 -12.05
N VAL A 115 17.24 10.58 -11.44
CA VAL A 115 17.36 9.13 -11.33
C VAL A 115 17.57 8.77 -9.86
N LEU A 116 16.75 7.88 -9.32
CA LEU A 116 16.99 7.41 -7.96
C LEU A 116 18.12 6.39 -7.96
N SER A 117 19.27 6.79 -7.42
CA SER A 117 20.37 5.88 -7.19
C SER A 117 19.98 4.80 -6.18
N GLU A 118 20.66 3.65 -6.22
CA GLU A 118 20.39 2.55 -5.29
C GLU A 118 20.57 2.97 -3.82
N ARG A 119 21.50 3.90 -3.56
CA ARG A 119 21.73 4.48 -2.24
C ARG A 119 20.57 5.38 -1.79
N GLU A 120 20.05 6.23 -2.66
CA GLU A 120 18.91 7.10 -2.33
C GLU A 120 17.63 6.31 -2.12
N LEU A 121 17.42 5.26 -2.93
CA LEU A 121 16.34 4.30 -2.72
C LEU A 121 16.43 3.64 -1.35
N GLU A 122 17.61 3.16 -0.97
CA GLU A 122 17.83 2.55 0.34
C GLU A 122 17.54 3.53 1.49
N LEU A 123 17.99 4.78 1.38
CA LEU A 123 17.67 5.83 2.36
C LEU A 123 16.17 6.15 2.41
N ALA A 124 15.49 6.22 1.27
CA ALA A 124 14.05 6.44 1.18
C ALA A 124 13.26 5.28 1.81
N MET A 125 13.72 4.04 1.63
CA MET A 125 13.14 2.86 2.26
C MET A 125 13.41 2.82 3.77
N GLU A 126 14.61 3.20 4.21
CA GLU A 126 14.99 3.21 5.62
C GLU A 126 14.19 4.26 6.41
N THR A 127 14.02 5.46 5.84
CA THR A 127 13.19 6.52 6.44
C THR A 127 11.73 6.08 6.58
N ASP A 128 11.18 5.41 5.57
CA ASP A 128 9.84 4.84 5.62
C ASP A 128 9.72 3.70 6.65
N ALA A 129 10.73 2.85 6.75
CA ALA A 129 10.78 1.72 7.69
C ALA A 129 10.98 2.15 9.15
N LYS A 130 11.64 3.29 9.42
CA LYS A 130 11.87 3.81 10.79
C LYS A 130 10.64 4.47 11.41
N SER A 131 9.63 4.83 10.61
CA SER A 131 8.44 5.51 11.12
C SER A 131 7.51 4.59 11.91
N ASN A 132 7.48 4.76 13.25
CA ASN A 132 6.59 4.01 14.14
C ASN A 132 5.11 4.24 13.82
N TRP A 133 4.75 5.45 13.36
CA TRP A 133 3.39 5.76 12.92
C TRP A 133 3.00 4.96 11.67
N ARG A 134 3.90 4.85 10.68
CA ARG A 134 3.65 4.07 9.47
C ARG A 134 3.55 2.57 9.78
N LYS A 135 4.32 2.06 10.73
CA LYS A 135 4.18 0.66 11.22
C LYS A 135 2.81 0.43 11.87
N ALA A 136 2.31 1.37 12.67
CA ALA A 136 0.99 1.26 13.26
C ALA A 136 -0.12 1.35 12.18
N ALA A 137 0.05 2.26 11.21
CA ALA A 137 -0.86 2.41 10.09
C ALA A 137 -0.88 1.16 9.19
N GLU A 138 0.23 0.42 9.08
CA GLU A 138 0.35 -0.82 8.29
C GLU A 138 -0.76 -1.84 8.62
N LEU A 139 -1.17 -1.94 9.88
CA LEU A 139 -2.24 -2.86 10.31
C LEU A 139 -3.55 -2.59 9.54
N PHE A 140 -3.82 -1.33 9.23
CA PHE A 140 -5.02 -0.88 8.52
C PHE A 140 -4.82 -0.66 7.02
N MET A 141 -3.63 -0.93 6.47
CA MET A 141 -3.35 -0.79 5.04
C MET A 141 -3.84 -1.99 4.23
N THR A 142 -4.41 -1.74 3.05
CA THR A 142 -4.87 -2.80 2.12
C THR A 142 -3.72 -3.50 1.40
N HIS A 143 -2.58 -2.81 1.23
CA HIS A 143 -1.39 -3.34 0.56
C HIS A 143 -0.20 -3.40 1.53
N PRO A 144 0.73 -4.36 1.32
CA PRO A 144 1.98 -4.36 2.06
C PRO A 144 2.78 -3.10 1.73
N PRO A 145 3.59 -2.59 2.67
CA PRO A 145 4.45 -1.45 2.43
C PRO A 145 5.33 -1.64 1.19
N THR A 146 5.50 -0.58 0.41
CA THR A 146 6.26 -0.57 -0.85
C THR A 146 7.69 -1.05 -0.65
N TYR A 147 8.38 -0.59 0.39
CA TYR A 147 9.74 -1.03 0.70
C TYR A 147 9.84 -2.55 0.94
N LYS A 148 8.84 -3.20 1.57
CA LYS A 148 8.85 -4.66 1.78
C LYS A 148 8.73 -5.42 0.46
N ARG A 149 7.91 -4.91 -0.46
CA ARG A 149 7.74 -5.49 -1.80
C ARG A 149 9.02 -5.37 -2.62
N ILE A 150 9.68 -4.20 -2.57
CA ILE A 150 10.96 -3.96 -3.26
C ILE A 150 12.05 -4.91 -2.74
N LEU A 151 12.18 -5.04 -1.41
CA LEU A 151 13.14 -5.97 -0.79
C LEU A 151 12.87 -7.43 -1.20
N MET A 152 11.61 -7.84 -1.19
CA MET A 152 11.21 -9.18 -1.59
C MET A 152 11.56 -9.48 -3.06
N LEU A 153 11.31 -8.53 -3.98
CA LEU A 153 11.67 -8.68 -5.39
C LEU A 153 13.19 -8.76 -5.60
N ARG A 154 13.96 -7.97 -4.84
CA ARG A 154 15.42 -8.02 -4.84
C ARG A 154 15.96 -9.36 -4.32
N GLU A 155 15.33 -9.93 -3.30
CA GLU A 155 15.71 -11.26 -2.79
C GLU A 155 15.38 -12.38 -3.79
N ILE A 156 14.24 -12.29 -4.47
CA ILE A 156 13.88 -13.19 -5.59
C ILE A 156 14.92 -13.09 -6.72
N GLU A 157 15.35 -11.88 -7.09
CA GLU A 157 16.40 -11.68 -8.10
C GLU A 157 17.71 -12.37 -7.70
N GLN A 158 18.13 -12.23 -6.44
CA GLN A 158 19.34 -12.88 -5.94
C GLN A 158 19.23 -14.42 -5.99
N ASP A 159 18.09 -14.98 -5.59
CA ASP A 159 17.84 -16.42 -5.67
C ASP A 159 17.82 -16.92 -7.13
N MET A 160 17.33 -16.10 -8.07
CA MET A 160 17.35 -16.40 -9.51
C MET A 160 18.77 -16.37 -10.07
N ASN A 161 19.55 -15.34 -9.75
CA ASN A 161 20.93 -15.19 -10.21
C ASN A 161 21.86 -16.28 -9.67
N THR A 162 21.57 -16.80 -8.47
CA THR A 162 22.32 -17.91 -7.86
C THR A 162 21.88 -19.30 -8.35
N GLY A 163 20.85 -19.38 -9.20
CA GLY A 163 20.33 -20.65 -9.74
C GLY A 163 19.51 -21.47 -8.74
N ASN A 164 19.18 -20.89 -7.57
CA ASN A 164 18.40 -21.55 -6.51
C ASN A 164 16.89 -21.35 -6.66
N PHE A 165 16.47 -20.58 -7.66
CA PHE A 165 15.07 -20.30 -7.91
C PHE A 165 14.40 -21.43 -8.70
N GLN A 166 13.71 -22.30 -7.96
CA GLN A 166 12.93 -23.41 -8.50
C GLN A 166 11.45 -23.21 -8.23
N GLN A 167 10.59 -23.86 -9.01
CA GLN A 167 9.14 -23.76 -8.87
C GLN A 167 8.63 -24.14 -7.46
N SER A 168 9.37 -24.98 -6.74
CA SER A 168 9.07 -25.36 -5.35
C SER A 168 9.30 -24.24 -4.33
N ASN A 169 10.13 -23.24 -4.67
CA ASN A 169 10.62 -22.22 -3.74
C ASN A 169 10.13 -20.79 -4.06
N ILE A 170 9.15 -20.66 -4.98
CA ILE A 170 8.64 -19.35 -5.45
C ILE A 170 8.16 -18.47 -4.28
N TYR A 171 7.58 -19.08 -3.24
CA TYR A 171 6.95 -18.37 -2.12
C TYR A 171 7.80 -18.32 -0.86
N LYS A 172 9.10 -18.63 -0.95
CA LYS A 172 10.02 -18.62 0.21
C LYS A 172 10.07 -17.24 0.90
N HIS A 173 9.84 -16.18 0.12
CA HIS A 173 9.98 -14.77 0.54
C HIS A 173 8.64 -14.07 0.85
N VAL A 174 7.52 -14.82 0.88
CA VAL A 174 6.15 -14.32 1.16
C VAL A 174 5.70 -14.63 2.58
#